data_AF-A0A0N8K358-F1
#
_entry.id   AF-A0A0N8K358-F1
#
_cell.length_a   1.000
_cell.length_b   1.000
_cell.length_c   1.000
_cell.angle_alpha   90.00
_cell.angle_beta   90.00
_cell.angle_gamma   90.00
#
_symmetry.space_group_name_H-M   'P 1'
#
loop_
_entity.id
_entity.type
_entity.pdbx_description
1 polymer ?
#
loop_
_entity_poly.entity_id
_entity_poly.type
_entity_poly.pdbx_seq_one_letter_code
_entity_poly.pdbx_strand_id
1 'polypeptide(L)'
;ILVDALKFFLGKDEDEKKNSDSESEASVKSEDDGPTARDIMVRFSTGKKSSKNKKKMEKAMKVLKKHKKKNNAEVFNFSAVHLIHDPQEKLFKQLEDSKERFEVKIMMMELISRLVGIHEVTKILLCAAQASHQLVPPEIITPVIMTIANNFVTDRNSGEAMTVGINAIREVAARCPLAMTEDLLQDLAQYRMHKDKNVVMSSRGLIQLFRNLNPQMLHKKDRGKPTESSVEARIQEYGELEAKDYIPGAEVLELDKEQDDSKGNEEEWESTSMSEEDDDDGEWVDVHHSSDEEQVEITEKLQSMPREERKAKAAAVSTSRILTQDDFKKIRLAQMSREVNSAPGKSQKRKNEDRDDDNRGELLTLRDIERLHKKPKADKETRLATAMAGKTDRKEFVKKKTKLNPYASSTNKEKKKNKNFMMMMHSKNVRTKKKRSFRDKQLALKEALLKKKKLLK
;
A
#
# COMPACT_ATOMS: atom_id res chain seq x y z
N ILE A 1 -4.68 27.55 31.72
CA ILE A 1 -4.76 26.10 31.38
C ILE A 1 -5.94 25.80 30.45
N LEU A 2 -7.20 25.94 30.89
CA LEU A 2 -8.36 25.61 30.03
C LEU A 2 -8.45 26.50 28.79
N VAL A 3 -8.25 27.81 28.95
CA VAL A 3 -8.20 28.77 27.83
C VAL A 3 -7.04 28.45 26.88
N ASP A 4 -5.86 28.16 27.41
CA ASP A 4 -4.68 27.82 26.59
C ASP A 4 -4.89 26.51 25.82
N ALA A 5 -5.55 25.51 26.41
CA ALA A 5 -5.91 24.27 25.74
C ALA A 5 -6.95 24.52 24.62
N LEU A 6 -7.95 25.37 24.86
CA LEU A 6 -8.95 25.73 23.86
C LEU A 6 -8.31 26.52 22.70
N LYS A 7 -7.42 27.48 23.00
CA LYS A 7 -6.69 28.24 21.98
C LYS A 7 -5.75 27.35 21.17
N PHE A 8 -5.11 26.36 21.80
CA PHE A 8 -4.30 25.34 21.13
C PHE A 8 -5.12 24.52 20.11
N PHE A 9 -6.28 23.98 20.52
CA PHE A 9 -7.14 23.20 19.61
C PHE A 9 -7.85 24.04 18.54
N LEU A 10 -8.14 25.31 18.83
CA LEU A 10 -8.75 26.23 17.87
C LEU A 10 -7.71 26.87 16.92
N GLY A 11 -6.43 26.85 17.29
CA GLY A 11 -5.31 27.46 16.56
C GLY A 11 -5.13 28.96 16.77
N LYS A 12 -5.79 29.58 17.77
CA LYS A 12 -5.79 31.04 17.99
C LYS A 12 -4.49 31.58 18.61
N ASP A 13 -3.67 30.73 19.24
CA ASP A 13 -2.38 31.14 19.84
C ASP A 13 -1.36 31.62 18.79
N GLU A 14 -1.48 31.19 17.54
CA GLU A 14 -0.57 31.55 16.46
C GLU A 14 -0.96 32.86 15.75
N ASP A 15 -2.26 33.19 15.72
CA ASP A 15 -2.74 34.46 15.16
C ASP A 15 -2.38 35.63 16.08
N GLU A 16 -2.40 35.44 17.40
CA GLU A 16 -1.91 36.42 18.38
C GLU A 16 -0.38 36.59 18.28
N LYS A 17 0.38 35.51 18.07
CA LYS A 17 1.84 35.59 17.87
C LYS A 17 2.25 36.26 16.56
N LYS A 18 1.56 36.00 15.44
CA LYS A 18 1.84 36.66 14.14
C LYS A 18 1.53 38.16 14.17
N ASN A 19 0.49 38.56 14.92
CA ASN A 19 0.17 39.97 15.12
C ASN A 19 1.16 40.65 16.07
N SER A 20 1.65 39.95 17.09
CA SER A 20 2.67 40.46 18.01
C SER A 20 4.07 40.56 17.38
N ASP A 21 4.47 39.60 16.53
CA ASP A 21 5.80 39.59 15.88
C ASP A 21 5.94 40.65 14.78
N SER A 22 4.84 41.27 14.34
CA SER A 22 4.90 42.36 13.37
C SER A 22 5.32 43.71 13.98
N GLU A 23 5.30 43.86 15.31
CA GLU A 23 5.70 45.10 16.00
C GLU A 23 7.01 45.03 16.81
N SER A 24 7.63 43.86 16.96
CA SER A 24 8.86 43.70 17.76
C SER A 24 10.05 43.09 16.99
N GLU A 25 10.34 43.58 15.78
CA GLU A 25 11.63 43.39 15.12
C GLU A 25 12.68 44.41 15.64
N ALA A 26 12.93 44.38 16.96
CA ALA A 26 14.12 45.01 17.54
C ALA A 26 14.53 44.26 18.82
N SER A 27 15.60 43.47 18.68
CA SER A 27 16.48 43.00 19.76
C SER A 27 15.99 41.86 20.68
N VAL A 28 16.00 40.62 20.16
CA VAL A 28 16.43 39.46 20.96
C VAL A 28 17.36 38.60 20.10
N LYS A 29 18.67 38.73 20.32
CA LYS A 29 19.68 37.85 19.72
C LYS A 29 19.71 36.54 20.52
N SER A 30 19.06 35.50 20.00
CA SER A 30 19.33 34.12 20.44
C SER A 30 20.61 33.60 19.76
N GLU A 31 21.55 33.11 20.55
CA GLU A 31 22.94 32.79 20.15
C GLU A 31 23.11 31.52 19.28
N ASP A 32 22.03 30.92 18.76
CA ASP A 32 22.08 29.66 17.99
C ASP A 32 21.45 29.75 16.59
N ASP A 33 21.44 30.93 15.97
CA ASP A 33 21.07 31.05 14.56
C ASP A 33 22.31 31.06 13.66
N GLY A 34 22.39 30.06 12.78
CA GLY A 34 23.44 29.93 11.78
C GLY A 34 23.55 31.17 10.85
N PRO A 35 24.57 31.21 9.98
CA PRO A 35 24.88 32.39 9.17
C PRO A 35 23.66 32.87 8.37
N THR A 36 23.39 34.17 8.36
CA THR A 36 22.25 34.77 7.66
C THR A 36 22.52 34.81 6.15
N ALA A 37 21.47 34.90 5.32
CA ALA A 37 21.61 35.04 3.87
C ALA A 37 22.50 36.21 3.45
N ARG A 38 22.46 37.33 4.20
CA ARG A 38 23.35 38.49 4.02
C ARG A 38 24.82 38.13 4.30
N ASP A 39 25.09 37.41 5.39
CA ASP A 39 26.46 36.97 5.73
C ASP A 39 27.07 36.05 4.68
N ILE A 40 26.25 35.17 4.10
CA ILE A 40 26.70 34.32 3.00
C ILE A 40 27.02 35.14 1.75
N MET A 41 26.20 36.12 1.40
CA MET A 41 26.48 37.00 0.25
C MET A 41 27.76 37.80 0.45
N VAL A 42 27.98 38.36 1.64
CA VAL A 42 29.19 39.13 1.98
C VAL A 42 30.46 38.27 1.95
N ARG A 43 30.39 37.03 2.47
CA ARG A 43 31.54 36.09 2.44
C ARG A 43 31.99 35.71 1.03
N PHE A 44 31.08 35.67 0.07
CA PHE A 44 31.40 35.31 -1.32
C PHE A 44 31.62 36.52 -2.23
N SER A 45 31.29 37.75 -1.78
CA SER A 45 31.51 38.99 -2.54
C SER A 45 32.93 39.53 -2.43
N THR A 46 33.61 39.32 -1.29
CA THR A 46 34.94 39.85 -0.99
C THR A 46 36.09 39.04 -1.60
N GLY A 47 35.81 37.90 -2.25
CA GLY A 47 36.80 37.02 -2.87
C GLY A 47 36.85 37.07 -4.41
N LYS A 48 37.85 36.40 -5.01
CA LYS A 48 37.97 36.27 -6.47
C LYS A 48 36.71 35.62 -7.07
N LYS A 49 36.14 36.26 -8.10
CA LYS A 49 34.95 35.79 -8.83
C LYS A 49 35.31 34.56 -9.69
N SER A 50 35.17 33.37 -9.12
CA SER A 50 35.39 32.09 -9.80
C SER A 50 34.08 31.29 -9.91
N SER A 51 33.93 30.52 -10.99
CA SER A 51 32.84 29.55 -11.17
C SER A 51 32.70 28.60 -9.96
N LYS A 52 33.81 28.25 -9.30
CA LYS A 52 33.82 27.43 -8.08
C LYS A 52 33.15 28.13 -6.89
N ASN A 53 33.36 29.44 -6.72
CA ASN A 53 32.78 30.23 -5.62
C ASN A 53 31.29 30.50 -5.84
N LYS A 54 30.87 30.77 -7.08
CA LYS A 54 29.45 30.88 -7.45
C LYS A 54 28.66 29.62 -7.09
N LYS A 55 29.20 28.44 -7.43
CA LYS A 55 28.60 27.13 -7.07
C LYS A 55 28.55 26.88 -5.56
N LYS A 56 29.53 27.37 -4.78
CA LYS A 56 29.54 27.24 -3.31
C LYS A 56 28.49 28.14 -2.66
N MET A 57 28.37 29.39 -3.10
CA MET A 57 27.35 30.35 -2.65
C MET A 57 25.93 29.80 -2.90
N GLU A 58 25.67 29.30 -4.11
CA GLU A 58 24.36 28.75 -4.47
C GLU A 58 23.98 27.53 -3.62
N LYS A 59 24.93 26.63 -3.37
CA LYS A 59 24.74 25.49 -2.46
C LYS A 59 24.43 25.94 -1.04
N ALA A 60 25.16 26.94 -0.51
CA ALA A 60 24.96 27.46 0.84
C ALA A 60 23.59 28.14 0.99
N MET A 61 23.18 28.96 0.02
CA MET A 61 21.82 29.55 -0.07
C MET A 61 20.73 28.48 -0.12
N LYS A 62 20.94 27.39 -0.87
CA LYS A 62 19.99 26.28 -0.97
C LYS A 62 19.84 25.52 0.35
N VAL A 63 20.92 25.36 1.12
CA VAL A 63 20.89 24.76 2.46
C VAL A 63 20.13 25.65 3.44
N LEU A 64 20.37 26.96 3.43
CA LEU A 64 19.62 27.92 4.26
C LEU A 64 18.13 27.92 3.94
N LYS A 65 17.76 27.96 2.65
CA LYS A 65 16.35 27.88 2.23
C LYS A 65 15.70 26.57 2.68
N LYS A 66 16.44 25.45 2.70
CA LYS A 66 15.96 24.18 3.24
C LYS A 66 15.81 24.22 4.76
N HIS A 67 16.68 24.91 5.48
CA HIS A 67 16.59 25.07 6.94
C HIS A 67 15.39 25.94 7.31
N LYS A 68 15.21 27.08 6.64
CA LYS A 68 14.04 27.95 6.82
C LYS A 68 12.71 27.25 6.50
N LYS A 69 12.67 26.43 5.43
CA LYS A 69 11.48 25.61 5.11
C LYS A 69 11.22 24.46 6.10
N LYS A 70 12.22 24.03 6.88
CA LYS A 70 12.03 23.05 7.96
C LYS A 70 11.50 23.71 9.22
N ASN A 71 11.90 24.96 9.48
CA ASN A 71 11.41 25.75 10.61
C ASN A 71 9.98 26.28 10.33
N ASN A 72 9.66 26.62 9.07
CA ASN A 72 8.27 26.78 8.60
C ASN A 72 7.62 25.43 8.31
N ALA A 73 7.56 24.54 9.30
CA ALA A 73 6.60 23.45 9.23
C ALA A 73 5.21 24.08 9.32
N GLU A 74 4.39 23.96 8.27
CA GLU A 74 2.96 24.26 8.37
C GLU A 74 2.39 23.40 9.51
N VAL A 75 1.97 24.08 10.57
CA VAL A 75 1.42 23.44 11.76
C VAL A 75 0.03 22.95 11.38
N PHE A 76 -0.07 21.64 11.15
CA PHE A 76 -1.33 20.98 10.88
C PHE A 76 -2.15 20.92 12.17
N ASN A 77 -2.91 21.99 12.45
CA ASN A 77 -3.91 22.05 13.52
C ASN A 77 -5.10 21.09 13.29
N PHE A 78 -5.12 20.36 12.17
CA PHE A 78 -6.10 19.33 11.87
C PHE A 78 -5.81 18.00 12.58
N SER A 79 -4.53 17.63 12.82
CA SER A 79 -4.20 16.28 13.30
C SER A 79 -4.70 16.00 14.71
N ALA A 80 -4.54 16.94 15.66
CA ALA A 80 -4.88 16.68 17.05
C ALA A 80 -6.38 16.40 17.26
N VAL A 81 -7.25 17.13 16.54
CA VAL A 81 -8.71 16.99 16.60
C VAL A 81 -9.17 15.62 16.05
N HIS A 82 -8.48 15.07 15.06
CA HIS A 82 -8.79 13.75 14.47
C HIS A 82 -8.32 12.58 15.35
N LEU A 83 -7.37 12.81 16.26
CA LEU A 83 -6.85 11.78 17.17
C LEU A 83 -7.68 11.65 18.46
N ILE A 84 -8.64 12.54 18.71
CA ILE A 84 -9.46 12.50 19.93
C ILE A 84 -10.66 11.59 19.71
N HIS A 85 -10.81 10.59 20.57
CA HIS A 85 -11.95 9.69 20.56
C HIS A 85 -13.00 10.11 21.60
N ASP A 86 -14.21 10.38 21.11
CA ASP A 86 -15.42 10.63 21.88
C ASP A 86 -15.36 11.76 22.94
N PRO A 87 -14.96 12.99 22.56
CA PRO A 87 -14.90 14.13 23.49
C PRO A 87 -16.22 14.89 23.63
N GLN A 88 -17.18 14.69 22.72
CA GLN A 88 -18.30 15.60 22.49
C GLN A 88 -19.26 15.65 23.67
N GLU A 89 -19.76 14.50 24.14
CA GLU A 89 -20.72 14.47 25.26
C GLU A 89 -20.12 15.02 26.56
N LYS A 90 -18.83 14.78 26.80
CA LYS A 90 -18.14 15.23 28.01
C LYS A 90 -17.91 16.74 27.99
N LEU A 91 -17.48 17.28 26.85
CA LEU A 91 -17.28 18.72 26.68
C LEU A 91 -18.62 19.48 26.70
N PHE A 92 -19.69 18.88 26.17
CA PHE A 92 -21.02 19.47 26.19
C PHE A 92 -21.59 19.52 27.62
N LYS A 93 -21.51 18.42 28.38
CA LYS A 93 -21.87 18.41 29.81
C LYS A 93 -21.04 19.41 30.62
N GLN A 94 -19.73 19.48 30.36
CA GLN A 94 -18.87 20.49 30.99
C GLN A 94 -19.26 21.93 30.63
N LEU A 95 -19.71 22.18 29.40
CA LEU A 95 -20.20 23.50 28.98
C LEU A 95 -21.50 23.87 29.70
N GLU A 96 -22.46 22.93 29.80
CA GLU A 96 -23.73 23.11 30.51
C GLU A 96 -23.52 23.45 31.99
N ASP A 97 -22.60 22.74 32.65
CA ASP A 97 -22.29 22.93 34.07
C ASP A 97 -21.33 24.12 34.32
N SER A 98 -20.66 24.65 33.28
CA SER A 98 -19.64 25.68 33.44
C SER A 98 -20.22 27.06 33.82
N LYS A 99 -19.59 27.72 34.79
CA LYS A 99 -19.84 29.14 35.14
C LYS A 99 -18.72 30.08 34.64
N GLU A 100 -18.00 29.64 33.62
CA GLU A 100 -16.89 30.39 33.02
C GLU A 100 -17.36 31.64 32.28
N ARG A 101 -16.43 32.58 32.03
CA ARG A 101 -16.70 33.81 31.26
C ARG A 101 -17.27 33.46 29.88
N PHE A 102 -18.18 34.30 29.39
CA PHE A 102 -18.89 34.08 28.13
C PHE A 102 -17.95 33.82 26.94
N GLU A 103 -16.82 34.53 26.87
CA GLU A 103 -15.79 34.34 25.85
C GLU A 103 -15.20 32.92 25.83
N VAL A 104 -15.00 32.32 27.00
CA VAL A 104 -14.51 30.93 27.14
C VAL A 104 -15.59 29.95 26.70
N LYS A 105 -16.87 30.24 27.01
CA LYS A 105 -18.01 29.44 26.54
C LYS A 105 -18.13 29.45 25.01
N ILE A 106 -17.91 30.59 24.36
CA ILE A 106 -17.87 30.67 22.89
C ILE A 106 -16.73 29.82 22.33
N MET A 107 -15.54 29.88 22.92
CA MET A 107 -14.41 29.04 22.47
C MET A 107 -14.71 27.54 22.64
N MET A 108 -15.37 27.14 23.72
CA MET A 108 -15.81 25.76 23.91
C MET A 108 -16.89 25.36 22.90
N MET A 109 -17.89 26.22 22.64
CA MET A 109 -18.91 25.97 21.61
C MET A 109 -18.32 25.88 20.21
N GLU A 110 -17.34 26.73 19.87
CA GLU A 110 -16.64 26.69 18.59
C GLU A 110 -15.84 25.39 18.43
N LEU A 111 -15.17 24.93 19.49
CA LEU A 111 -14.45 23.66 19.48
C LEU A 111 -15.39 22.46 19.37
N ILE A 112 -16.51 22.44 20.11
CA ILE A 112 -17.54 21.40 20.03
C ILE A 112 -18.13 21.38 18.62
N SER A 113 -18.47 22.52 18.05
CA SER A 113 -19.00 22.62 16.68
C SER A 113 -18.03 22.05 15.64
N ARG A 114 -16.72 22.32 15.76
CA ARG A 114 -15.71 21.72 14.87
C ARG A 114 -15.56 20.21 15.09
N LEU A 115 -15.60 19.73 16.34
CA LEU A 115 -15.53 18.30 16.66
C LEU A 115 -16.75 17.53 16.13
N VAL A 116 -17.95 18.08 16.33
CA VAL A 116 -19.24 17.64 15.77
C VAL A 116 -19.17 17.56 14.26
N GLY A 117 -18.80 18.65 13.59
CA GLY A 117 -18.76 18.69 12.12
C GLY A 117 -17.79 17.70 11.48
N ILE A 118 -16.69 17.36 12.15
CA ILE A 118 -15.66 16.45 11.59
C ILE A 118 -15.99 14.98 11.89
N HIS A 119 -16.37 14.64 13.12
CA HIS A 119 -16.57 13.25 13.55
C HIS A 119 -17.99 12.71 13.32
N GLU A 120 -19.00 13.58 13.19
CA GLU A 120 -20.37 13.11 12.95
C GLU A 120 -20.63 12.85 11.48
N VAL A 121 -20.04 13.65 10.59
CA VAL A 121 -20.34 13.56 9.16
C VAL A 121 -19.81 12.25 8.56
N THR A 122 -18.62 11.79 8.94
CA THR A 122 -18.11 10.48 8.49
C THR A 122 -18.91 9.31 9.05
N LYS A 123 -19.42 9.42 10.30
CA LYS A 123 -20.35 8.46 10.89
C LYS A 123 -21.70 8.44 10.19
N ILE A 124 -22.24 9.60 9.81
CA ILE A 124 -23.50 9.69 9.06
C ILE A 124 -23.34 9.06 7.67
N LEU A 125 -22.22 9.31 6.98
CA LEU A 125 -21.90 8.66 5.71
C LEU A 125 -21.75 7.14 5.88
N LEU A 126 -21.16 6.69 6.99
CA LEU A 126 -21.08 5.27 7.33
C LEU A 126 -22.46 4.64 7.50
N CYS A 127 -23.35 5.28 8.26
CA CYS A 127 -24.71 4.80 8.45
C CYS A 127 -25.48 4.76 7.12
N ALA A 128 -25.33 5.77 6.27
CA ALA A 128 -25.95 5.80 4.94
C ALA A 128 -25.44 4.66 4.04
N ALA A 129 -24.13 4.41 4.04
CA ALA A 129 -23.54 3.29 3.30
C ALA A 129 -24.01 1.93 3.83
N GLN A 130 -24.13 1.78 5.16
CA GLN A 130 -24.58 0.53 5.79
C GLN A 130 -26.08 0.26 5.57
N ALA A 131 -26.90 1.31 5.50
CA ALA A 131 -28.32 1.21 5.18
C ALA A 131 -28.59 0.94 3.69
N SER A 132 -27.60 1.17 2.82
CA SER A 132 -27.72 0.90 1.39
C SER A 132 -27.57 -0.60 1.14
N HIS A 133 -28.57 -1.25 0.58
CA HIS A 133 -28.52 -2.66 0.19
C HIS A 133 -29.37 -2.91 -1.05
N GLN A 134 -29.23 -4.08 -1.68
CA GLN A 134 -29.91 -4.43 -2.92
C GLN A 134 -31.45 -4.30 -2.88
N LEU A 135 -32.07 -4.51 -1.70
CA LEU A 135 -33.52 -4.36 -1.54
C LEU A 135 -34.00 -2.89 -1.43
N VAL A 136 -33.09 -1.89 -1.38
CA VAL A 136 -33.48 -0.46 -1.39
C VAL A 136 -33.60 0.02 -2.84
N PRO A 137 -34.69 0.72 -3.21
CA PRO A 137 -34.83 1.29 -4.55
C PRO A 137 -33.68 2.26 -4.88
N PRO A 138 -33.09 2.18 -6.09
CA PRO A 138 -31.98 3.05 -6.49
C PRO A 138 -32.37 4.53 -6.52
N GLU A 139 -33.63 4.85 -6.83
CA GLU A 139 -34.20 6.22 -6.85
C GLU A 139 -34.00 6.98 -5.53
N ILE A 140 -33.93 6.28 -4.39
CA ILE A 140 -33.71 6.90 -3.08
C ILE A 140 -32.23 7.11 -2.80
N ILE A 141 -31.37 6.22 -3.29
CA ILE A 141 -29.92 6.25 -3.04
C ILE A 141 -29.19 7.18 -4.02
N THR A 142 -29.66 7.28 -5.27
CA THR A 142 -29.11 8.21 -6.28
C THR A 142 -29.01 9.66 -5.79
N PRO A 143 -30.06 10.29 -5.20
CA PRO A 143 -29.94 11.64 -4.68
C PRO A 143 -28.94 11.71 -3.51
N VAL A 144 -28.85 10.67 -2.66
CA VAL A 144 -27.84 10.61 -1.59
C VAL A 144 -26.42 10.64 -2.18
N ILE A 145 -26.13 9.78 -3.16
CA ILE A 145 -24.84 9.77 -3.87
C ILE A 145 -24.57 11.15 -4.49
N MET A 146 -25.56 11.76 -5.14
CA MET A 146 -25.43 13.06 -5.78
C MET A 146 -25.16 14.19 -4.77
N THR A 147 -25.81 14.19 -3.61
CA THR A 147 -25.52 15.16 -2.54
C THR A 147 -24.11 15.00 -1.98
N ILE A 148 -23.61 13.77 -1.86
CA ILE A 148 -22.23 13.52 -1.43
C ILE A 148 -21.26 14.04 -2.50
N ALA A 149 -21.49 13.74 -3.79
CA ALA A 149 -20.65 14.20 -4.88
C ALA A 149 -20.59 15.74 -4.95
N ASN A 150 -21.75 16.40 -4.95
CA ASN A 150 -21.86 17.85 -5.09
C ASN A 150 -21.25 18.64 -3.92
N ASN A 151 -21.26 18.07 -2.70
CA ASN A 151 -20.76 18.76 -1.52
C ASN A 151 -19.33 18.36 -1.13
N PHE A 152 -18.90 17.12 -1.37
CA PHE A 152 -17.58 16.63 -0.97
C PHE A 152 -16.58 16.61 -2.13
N VAL A 153 -17.00 16.21 -3.32
CA VAL A 153 -16.11 16.01 -4.48
C VAL A 153 -16.13 17.26 -5.36
N THR A 154 -15.71 18.38 -4.78
CA THR A 154 -15.52 19.63 -5.51
C THR A 154 -14.09 20.11 -5.36
N ASP A 155 -13.56 20.76 -6.40
CA ASP A 155 -12.18 21.26 -6.40
C ASP A 155 -11.89 22.33 -5.31
N ARG A 156 -12.93 22.86 -4.67
CA ARG A 156 -12.83 23.80 -3.55
C ARG A 156 -12.50 23.12 -2.22
N ASN A 157 -12.78 21.84 -2.12
CA ASN A 157 -12.62 21.08 -0.88
C ASN A 157 -11.20 20.55 -0.71
N SER A 158 -10.86 20.19 0.54
CA SER A 158 -9.57 19.55 0.82
C SER A 158 -9.51 18.17 0.17
N GLY A 159 -8.32 17.73 -0.23
CA GLY A 159 -8.12 16.40 -0.79
C GLY A 159 -8.54 15.26 0.17
N GLU A 160 -8.61 15.53 1.48
CA GLU A 160 -9.11 14.60 2.48
C GLU A 160 -10.64 14.48 2.42
N ALA A 161 -11.36 15.60 2.36
CA ALA A 161 -12.81 15.61 2.20
C ALA A 161 -13.23 14.93 0.88
N MET A 162 -12.53 15.21 -0.22
CA MET A 162 -12.78 14.51 -1.49
C MET A 162 -12.51 13.00 -1.40
N THR A 163 -11.47 12.59 -0.66
CA THR A 163 -11.15 11.16 -0.45
C THR A 163 -12.28 10.46 0.32
N VAL A 164 -12.75 11.07 1.41
CA VAL A 164 -13.89 10.59 2.20
C VAL A 164 -15.14 10.48 1.33
N GLY A 165 -15.44 11.50 0.52
CA GLY A 165 -16.60 11.49 -0.38
C GLY A 165 -16.54 10.36 -1.41
N ILE A 166 -15.42 10.20 -2.10
CA ILE A 166 -15.24 9.14 -3.13
C ILE A 166 -15.27 7.74 -2.48
N ASN A 167 -14.67 7.56 -1.31
CA ASN A 167 -14.71 6.28 -0.59
C ASN A 167 -16.12 5.96 -0.09
N ALA A 168 -16.86 6.93 0.46
CA ALA A 168 -18.25 6.74 0.86
C ALA A 168 -19.12 6.32 -0.33
N ILE A 169 -19.00 7.04 -1.46
CA ILE A 169 -19.71 6.69 -2.70
C ILE A 169 -19.34 5.29 -3.17
N ARG A 170 -18.06 4.89 -3.08
CA ARG A 170 -17.61 3.54 -3.43
C ARG A 170 -18.26 2.47 -2.56
N GLU A 171 -18.35 2.68 -1.25
CA GLU A 171 -18.94 1.71 -0.31
C GLU A 171 -20.47 1.63 -0.45
N VAL A 172 -21.14 2.74 -0.78
CA VAL A 172 -22.57 2.75 -1.15
C VAL A 172 -22.77 1.97 -2.46
N ALA A 173 -21.98 2.27 -3.50
CA ALA A 173 -22.08 1.63 -4.81
C ALA A 173 -21.71 0.14 -4.79
N ALA A 174 -20.90 -0.31 -3.83
CA ALA A 174 -20.59 -1.73 -3.66
C ALA A 174 -21.82 -2.55 -3.21
N ARG A 175 -22.75 -1.93 -2.47
CA ARG A 175 -23.98 -2.59 -1.99
C ARG A 175 -25.18 -2.34 -2.88
N CYS A 176 -25.27 -1.15 -3.46
CA CYS A 176 -26.32 -0.78 -4.41
C CYS A 176 -25.70 -0.20 -5.69
N PRO A 177 -25.22 -1.06 -6.62
CA PRO A 177 -24.54 -0.61 -7.83
C PRO A 177 -25.45 0.17 -8.79
N LEU A 178 -26.74 -0.18 -8.81
CA LEU A 178 -27.76 0.44 -9.67
C LEU A 178 -27.97 1.94 -9.40
N ALA A 179 -27.66 2.41 -8.19
CA ALA A 179 -27.89 3.81 -7.81
C ALA A 179 -26.88 4.77 -8.45
N MET A 180 -25.78 4.26 -8.99
CA MET A 180 -24.74 5.06 -9.66
C MET A 180 -25.11 5.31 -11.12
N THR A 181 -25.13 6.58 -11.52
CA THR A 181 -25.29 6.97 -12.93
C THR A 181 -23.97 6.88 -13.69
N GLU A 182 -24.02 6.57 -14.99
CA GLU A 182 -22.84 6.49 -15.86
C GLU A 182 -22.05 7.81 -15.89
N ASP A 183 -22.72 8.96 -16.03
CA ASP A 183 -22.08 10.27 -16.10
C ASP A 183 -21.28 10.58 -14.83
N LEU A 184 -21.90 10.42 -13.67
CA LEU A 184 -21.24 10.64 -12.38
C LEU A 184 -20.04 9.69 -12.19
N LEU A 185 -20.17 8.41 -12.56
CA LEU A 185 -19.07 7.46 -12.45
C LEU A 185 -17.88 7.90 -13.31
N GLN A 186 -18.14 8.37 -14.53
CA GLN A 186 -17.12 8.86 -15.45
C GLN A 186 -16.42 10.11 -14.91
N ASP A 187 -17.17 11.04 -14.32
CA ASP A 187 -16.61 12.23 -13.67
C ASP A 187 -15.74 11.87 -12.46
N LEU A 188 -16.22 10.99 -11.58
CA LEU A 188 -15.43 10.50 -10.44
C LEU A 188 -14.18 9.74 -10.89
N ALA A 189 -14.22 9.04 -12.03
CA ALA A 189 -13.07 8.32 -12.58
C ALA A 189 -11.96 9.26 -13.12
N GLN A 190 -12.27 10.52 -13.45
CA GLN A 190 -11.28 11.50 -13.93
C GLN A 190 -10.28 11.89 -12.82
N TYR A 191 -10.70 11.85 -11.55
CA TYR A 191 -9.85 12.13 -10.38
C TYR A 191 -8.69 11.14 -10.21
N ARG A 192 -8.58 10.10 -11.04
CA ARG A 192 -7.39 9.23 -11.13
C ARG A 192 -6.08 9.98 -11.47
N MET A 193 -6.18 11.16 -12.09
CA MET A 193 -5.05 12.05 -12.44
C MET A 193 -4.93 13.27 -11.50
N HIS A 194 -5.66 13.28 -10.38
CA HIS A 194 -5.62 14.38 -9.43
C HIS A 194 -4.24 14.55 -8.77
N LYS A 195 -3.96 15.75 -8.24
CA LYS A 195 -2.69 16.10 -7.59
C LYS A 195 -2.44 15.28 -6.32
N ASP A 196 -3.50 15.00 -5.56
CA ASP A 196 -3.41 14.28 -4.29
C ASP A 196 -3.49 12.78 -4.46
N LYS A 197 -2.50 12.07 -3.90
CA LYS A 197 -2.42 10.61 -3.96
C LYS A 197 -3.65 9.94 -3.31
N ASN A 198 -4.20 10.51 -2.23
CA ASN A 198 -5.37 9.93 -1.54
C ASN A 198 -6.59 9.90 -2.46
N VAL A 199 -6.88 11.02 -3.12
CA VAL A 199 -7.97 11.16 -4.10
C VAL A 199 -7.75 10.22 -5.28
N VAL A 200 -6.52 10.16 -5.81
CA VAL A 200 -6.16 9.25 -6.91
C VAL A 200 -6.40 7.78 -6.54
N MET A 201 -6.05 7.38 -5.31
CA MET A 201 -6.22 6.00 -4.83
C MET A 201 -7.68 5.66 -4.59
N SER A 202 -8.46 6.60 -4.05
CA SER A 202 -9.91 6.45 -3.85
C SER A 202 -10.62 6.27 -5.19
N SER A 203 -10.29 7.12 -6.17
CA SER A 203 -10.83 7.06 -7.55
C SER A 203 -10.46 5.74 -8.24
N ARG A 204 -9.22 5.27 -8.08
CA ARG A 204 -8.81 3.95 -8.61
C ARG A 204 -9.52 2.80 -7.88
N GLY A 205 -9.83 2.96 -6.61
CA GLY A 205 -10.65 2.02 -5.85
C GLY A 205 -12.06 1.88 -6.44
N LEU A 206 -12.69 3.01 -6.77
CA LEU A 206 -14.00 3.07 -7.43
C LEU A 206 -13.95 2.44 -8.84
N ILE A 207 -12.94 2.79 -9.65
CA ILE A 207 -12.74 2.17 -10.98
C ILE A 207 -12.60 0.65 -10.84
N GLN A 208 -11.82 0.17 -9.87
CA GLN A 208 -11.63 -1.26 -9.67
C GLN A 208 -12.94 -1.96 -9.26
N LEU A 209 -13.79 -1.31 -8.46
CA LEU A 209 -15.11 -1.85 -8.11
C LEU A 209 -15.96 -2.04 -9.38
N PHE A 210 -16.07 -1.02 -10.22
CA PHE A 210 -16.88 -1.11 -11.45
C PHE A 210 -16.26 -1.98 -12.55
N ARG A 211 -14.95 -2.26 -12.51
CA ARG A 211 -14.36 -3.33 -13.34
C ARG A 211 -14.85 -4.73 -12.95
N ASN A 212 -15.20 -4.93 -11.69
CA ASN A 212 -15.68 -6.21 -11.20
C ASN A 212 -17.22 -6.31 -11.28
N LEU A 213 -17.94 -5.18 -11.19
CA LEU A 213 -19.41 -5.16 -11.24
C LEU A 213 -19.99 -4.97 -12.64
N ASN A 214 -19.54 -3.95 -13.37
CA ASN A 214 -19.99 -3.66 -14.74
C ASN A 214 -18.96 -2.80 -15.49
N PRO A 215 -18.03 -3.41 -16.25
CA PRO A 215 -17.03 -2.67 -17.00
C PRO A 215 -17.59 -1.74 -18.08
N GLN A 216 -18.84 -1.94 -18.52
CA GLN A 216 -19.39 -1.18 -19.64
C GLN A 216 -19.64 0.29 -19.28
N MET A 217 -20.01 0.57 -18.03
CA MET A 217 -20.21 1.95 -17.53
C MET A 217 -18.92 2.77 -17.49
N LEU A 218 -17.77 2.10 -17.45
CA LEU A 218 -16.45 2.76 -17.50
C LEU A 218 -16.04 3.06 -18.94
N HIS A 219 -15.31 4.15 -19.14
CA HIS A 219 -14.64 4.43 -20.42
C HIS A 219 -13.66 3.32 -20.80
N LYS A 220 -13.48 3.09 -22.11
CA LYS A 220 -12.54 2.08 -22.65
C LYS A 220 -11.12 2.18 -22.05
N LYS A 221 -10.66 3.39 -21.70
CA LYS A 221 -9.35 3.64 -21.08
C LYS A 221 -9.22 3.03 -19.68
N ASP A 222 -10.34 2.92 -18.98
CA ASP A 222 -10.41 2.55 -17.57
C ASP A 222 -10.87 1.10 -17.36
N ARG A 223 -11.36 0.39 -18.39
CA ARG A 223 -11.80 -1.02 -18.31
C ARG A 223 -10.70 -2.02 -17.98
N GLY A 224 -9.44 -1.66 -18.25
CA GLY A 224 -8.33 -2.61 -18.09
C GLY A 224 -8.37 -3.70 -19.16
N LYS A 225 -7.64 -4.80 -18.93
CA LYS A 225 -7.74 -5.99 -19.79
C LYS A 225 -8.99 -6.78 -19.36
N PRO A 226 -9.80 -7.28 -20.30
CA PRO A 226 -10.95 -8.10 -19.96
C PRO A 226 -10.47 -9.42 -19.35
N THR A 227 -10.85 -9.66 -18.11
CA THR A 227 -10.76 -10.98 -17.46
C THR A 227 -12.07 -11.73 -17.64
N GLU A 228 -12.07 -13.06 -17.55
CA GLU A 228 -13.29 -13.88 -17.64
C GLU A 228 -14.38 -13.40 -16.67
N SER A 229 -14.01 -13.12 -15.41
CA SER A 229 -14.92 -12.56 -14.40
C SER A 229 -15.53 -11.22 -14.82
N SER A 230 -14.72 -10.32 -15.39
CA SER A 230 -15.21 -9.01 -15.85
C SER A 230 -16.14 -9.09 -17.06
N VAL A 231 -16.05 -10.15 -17.86
CA VAL A 231 -16.96 -10.38 -18.99
C VAL A 231 -18.28 -11.00 -18.52
N GLU A 232 -18.25 -11.78 -17.45
CA GLU A 232 -19.44 -12.35 -16.81
C GLU A 232 -20.13 -11.38 -15.84
N ALA A 233 -19.42 -10.34 -15.41
CA ALA A 233 -19.92 -9.31 -14.50
C ALA A 233 -21.14 -8.56 -15.08
N ARG A 234 -22.29 -8.75 -14.44
CA ARG A 234 -23.53 -8.01 -14.68
C ARG A 234 -24.06 -7.51 -13.33
N ILE A 235 -24.60 -6.30 -13.32
CA ILE A 235 -25.36 -5.78 -12.17
C ILE A 235 -26.77 -6.38 -12.21
N GLN A 236 -27.19 -6.97 -11.09
CA GLN A 236 -28.54 -7.49 -10.90
C GLN A 236 -29.55 -6.34 -10.92
N GLU A 237 -30.71 -6.57 -11.53
CA GLU A 237 -31.81 -5.60 -11.52
C GLU A 237 -32.48 -5.53 -10.15
N TYR A 238 -33.23 -4.44 -9.91
CA TYR A 238 -33.89 -4.25 -8.62
C TYR A 238 -34.91 -5.35 -8.37
N GLY A 239 -34.72 -6.12 -7.29
CA GLY A 239 -35.56 -7.27 -6.95
C GLY A 239 -35.22 -8.57 -7.68
N GLU A 240 -34.17 -8.60 -8.50
CA GLU A 240 -33.67 -9.84 -9.13
C GLU A 240 -32.91 -10.68 -8.08
N LEU A 241 -33.33 -11.94 -7.89
CA LEU A 241 -32.67 -12.89 -6.99
C LEU A 241 -31.77 -13.83 -7.80
N GLU A 242 -30.47 -13.83 -7.51
CA GLU A 242 -29.52 -14.79 -8.10
C GLU A 242 -29.44 -16.06 -7.25
N ALA A 243 -30.32 -17.03 -7.52
CA ALA A 243 -30.21 -18.37 -6.98
C ALA A 243 -29.33 -19.23 -7.89
N LYS A 244 -28.15 -19.65 -7.42
CA LYS A 244 -27.27 -20.56 -8.17
C LYS A 244 -27.54 -21.99 -7.72
N ASP A 245 -27.88 -22.86 -8.67
CA ASP A 245 -28.05 -24.30 -8.44
C ASP A 245 -26.70 -25.04 -8.34
N TYR A 246 -25.58 -24.33 -8.47
CA TYR A 246 -24.24 -24.88 -8.50
C TYR A 246 -23.24 -24.02 -7.73
N ILE A 247 -22.17 -24.65 -7.26
CA ILE A 247 -21.04 -23.95 -6.62
C ILE A 247 -20.17 -23.32 -7.73
N PRO A 248 -19.98 -22.00 -7.76
CA PRO A 248 -19.12 -21.36 -8.76
C PRO A 248 -17.71 -21.95 -8.74
N GLY A 249 -17.13 -22.29 -9.89
CA GLY A 249 -15.78 -22.89 -9.96
C GLY A 249 -15.76 -24.41 -9.75
N ALA A 250 -16.88 -25.06 -9.48
CA ALA A 250 -16.97 -26.51 -9.39
C ALA A 250 -16.73 -27.23 -10.73
N GLU A 251 -16.77 -26.51 -11.85
CA GLU A 251 -16.44 -27.03 -13.19
C GLU A 251 -15.00 -27.56 -13.32
N VAL A 252 -14.09 -27.13 -12.43
CA VAL A 252 -12.69 -27.58 -12.38
C VAL A 252 -12.55 -29.01 -11.86
N LEU A 253 -13.51 -29.48 -11.09
CA LEU A 253 -13.47 -30.84 -10.57
C LEU A 253 -13.89 -31.83 -11.66
N GLU A 254 -13.24 -32.97 -11.65
CA GLU A 254 -13.61 -34.11 -12.47
C GLU A 254 -14.80 -34.81 -11.83
N LEU A 255 -15.79 -35.16 -12.66
CA LEU A 255 -16.83 -36.08 -12.26
C LEU A 255 -16.18 -37.45 -12.20
N ASP A 256 -16.22 -38.09 -11.03
CA ASP A 256 -15.88 -39.50 -10.90
C ASP A 256 -16.90 -40.27 -11.75
N LYS A 257 -16.60 -40.50 -13.02
CA LYS A 257 -17.30 -41.51 -13.80
C LYS A 257 -16.95 -42.82 -13.12
N GLU A 258 -17.97 -43.50 -12.60
CA GLU A 258 -17.85 -44.88 -12.15
C GLU A 258 -17.04 -45.66 -13.18
N GLN A 259 -16.08 -46.44 -12.67
CA GLN A 259 -15.19 -47.32 -13.41
C GLN A 259 -15.91 -47.96 -14.60
N ASP A 260 -15.53 -47.59 -15.82
CA ASP A 260 -15.69 -48.50 -16.95
C ASP A 260 -14.61 -48.28 -18.01
N ASP A 261 -13.91 -49.39 -18.25
CA ASP A 261 -13.06 -49.76 -19.38
C ASP A 261 -11.74 -49.03 -19.67
N SER A 262 -10.68 -49.59 -19.09
CA SER A 262 -9.75 -50.45 -19.84
C SER A 262 -9.47 -50.01 -21.29
N LYS A 263 -8.60 -49.02 -21.44
CA LYS A 263 -7.72 -48.95 -22.60
C LYS A 263 -6.28 -48.97 -22.12
N GLY A 264 -5.76 -50.18 -21.99
CA GLY A 264 -4.33 -50.40 -22.12
C GLY A 264 -3.88 -49.84 -23.46
N ASN A 265 -2.88 -48.96 -23.41
CA ASN A 265 -2.00 -48.76 -24.55
C ASN A 265 -0.58 -49.00 -24.05
N GLU A 266 -0.19 -50.26 -24.16
CA GLU A 266 1.19 -50.71 -24.13
C GLU A 266 1.98 -50.00 -25.25
N GLU A 267 3.18 -49.57 -24.88
CA GLU A 267 4.38 -49.49 -25.73
C GLU A 267 4.40 -48.51 -26.92
N GLU A 268 5.00 -47.34 -26.69
CA GLU A 268 5.94 -46.77 -27.66
C GLU A 268 7.22 -46.31 -26.92
N TRP A 269 8.31 -47.03 -27.19
CA TRP A 269 9.64 -46.86 -26.61
C TRP A 269 10.40 -45.66 -27.22
N GLU A 270 10.98 -44.86 -26.34
CA GLU A 270 12.36 -44.31 -26.37
C GLU A 270 12.89 -43.54 -27.60
N SER A 271 13.27 -42.29 -27.37
CA SER A 271 14.49 -41.71 -27.95
C SER A 271 15.09 -40.66 -27.02
N THR A 272 15.93 -41.12 -26.10
CA THR A 272 16.90 -40.29 -25.39
C THR A 272 18.02 -39.89 -26.36
N SER A 273 17.86 -38.76 -27.07
CA SER A 273 18.99 -38.12 -27.75
C SER A 273 19.77 -37.28 -26.74
N MET A 274 20.85 -37.86 -26.20
CA MET A 274 21.93 -37.13 -25.55
C MET A 274 22.58 -36.18 -26.57
N SER A 275 22.35 -34.88 -26.42
CA SER A 275 23.17 -33.83 -27.01
C SER A 275 23.79 -33.01 -25.89
N GLU A 276 25.06 -33.29 -25.58
CA GLU A 276 25.92 -32.36 -24.85
C GLU A 276 26.30 -31.22 -25.81
N GLU A 277 25.88 -29.99 -25.52
CA GLU A 277 26.69 -28.82 -25.85
C GLU A 277 26.32 -27.63 -24.94
N ASP A 278 27.40 -27.00 -24.49
CA ASP A 278 27.60 -25.91 -23.53
C ASP A 278 26.99 -24.59 -24.03
N ASP A 279 26.19 -23.87 -23.23
CA ASP A 279 26.46 -22.43 -22.99
C ASP A 279 25.64 -21.79 -21.85
N ASP A 280 26.29 -20.82 -21.24
CA ASP A 280 25.99 -20.05 -20.04
C ASP A 280 24.84 -19.03 -20.23
N ASP A 281 23.70 -19.25 -19.57
CA ASP A 281 22.65 -18.25 -19.37
C ASP A 281 21.83 -18.58 -18.10
N GLY A 282 22.08 -17.85 -17.01
CA GLY A 282 21.33 -17.98 -15.76
C GLY A 282 19.94 -17.34 -15.81
N GLU A 283 19.09 -17.81 -16.74
CA GLU A 283 17.65 -17.57 -16.71
C GLU A 283 17.01 -18.45 -15.62
N TRP A 284 16.25 -17.84 -14.72
CA TRP A 284 15.52 -18.58 -13.70
C TRP A 284 14.40 -19.38 -14.38
N VAL A 285 14.65 -20.66 -14.62
CA VAL A 285 13.63 -21.60 -15.06
C VAL A 285 12.63 -21.78 -13.93
N ASP A 286 11.37 -21.43 -14.19
CA ASP A 286 10.26 -21.69 -13.27
C ASP A 286 10.06 -23.22 -13.22
N VAL A 287 10.43 -23.83 -12.10
CA VAL A 287 10.27 -25.28 -11.91
C VAL A 287 8.79 -25.51 -11.57
N HIS A 288 7.97 -25.77 -12.59
CA HIS A 288 6.60 -26.22 -12.38
C HIS A 288 6.63 -27.53 -11.59
N HIS A 289 5.94 -27.55 -10.46
CA HIS A 289 5.66 -28.81 -9.77
C HIS A 289 4.69 -29.61 -10.65
N SER A 290 4.90 -30.92 -10.82
CA SER A 290 4.07 -31.82 -11.66
C SER A 290 2.55 -31.75 -11.38
N SER A 291 2.12 -31.28 -10.20
CA SER A 291 0.70 -31.04 -9.87
C SER A 291 0.10 -29.77 -10.49
N ASP A 292 0.92 -28.86 -11.01
CA ASP A 292 0.52 -27.59 -11.62
C ASP A 292 0.22 -27.76 -13.12
N GLU A 293 0.96 -28.66 -13.81
CA GLU A 293 0.74 -28.97 -15.24
C GLU A 293 -0.65 -29.58 -15.50
N GLU A 294 -1.11 -30.51 -14.68
CA GLU A 294 -2.46 -31.08 -14.78
C GLU A 294 -3.56 -30.00 -14.61
N GLN A 295 -3.35 -29.03 -13.72
CA GLN A 295 -4.32 -27.95 -13.49
C GLN A 295 -4.38 -26.99 -14.67
N VAL A 296 -3.23 -26.67 -15.28
CA VAL A 296 -3.16 -25.84 -16.50
C VAL A 296 -3.94 -26.51 -17.62
N GLU A 297 -3.72 -27.81 -17.87
CA GLU A 297 -4.47 -28.54 -18.90
C GLU A 297 -5.98 -28.56 -18.66
N ILE A 298 -6.43 -28.77 -17.41
CA ILE A 298 -7.86 -28.76 -17.06
C ILE A 298 -8.44 -27.37 -17.31
N THR A 299 -7.72 -26.30 -16.96
CA THR A 299 -8.17 -24.92 -17.21
C THR A 299 -8.24 -24.58 -18.69
N GLU A 300 -7.29 -25.03 -19.51
CA GLU A 300 -7.31 -24.83 -20.96
C GLU A 300 -8.47 -25.59 -21.63
N LYS A 301 -8.69 -26.85 -21.24
CA LYS A 301 -9.85 -27.66 -21.67
C LYS A 301 -11.16 -26.96 -21.30
N LEU A 302 -11.28 -26.43 -20.08
CA LEU A 302 -12.44 -25.64 -19.67
C LEU A 302 -12.58 -24.37 -20.49
N GLN A 303 -11.50 -23.63 -20.75
CA GLN A 303 -11.51 -22.43 -21.58
C GLN A 303 -11.99 -22.67 -23.01
N SER A 304 -11.75 -23.86 -23.56
CA SER A 304 -12.25 -24.27 -24.87
C SER A 304 -13.74 -24.62 -24.90
N MET A 305 -14.33 -25.01 -23.76
CA MET A 305 -15.75 -25.37 -23.68
C MET A 305 -16.67 -24.13 -23.66
N PRO A 306 -17.85 -24.19 -24.30
CA PRO A 306 -18.87 -23.14 -24.23
C PRO A 306 -19.38 -22.96 -22.80
N ARG A 307 -19.85 -21.73 -22.51
CA ARG A 307 -20.20 -21.30 -21.14
C ARG A 307 -21.33 -22.12 -20.51
N GLU A 308 -22.29 -22.54 -21.32
CA GLU A 308 -23.45 -23.32 -20.86
C GLU A 308 -23.02 -24.71 -20.40
N GLU A 309 -22.08 -25.34 -21.10
CA GLU A 309 -21.53 -26.65 -20.72
C GLU A 309 -20.73 -26.57 -19.41
N ARG A 310 -19.99 -25.46 -19.17
CA ARG A 310 -19.30 -25.26 -17.89
C ARG A 310 -20.28 -25.18 -16.72
N LYS A 311 -21.39 -24.45 -16.89
CA LYS A 311 -22.44 -24.34 -15.87
C LYS A 311 -23.11 -25.68 -15.62
N ALA A 312 -23.43 -26.42 -16.68
CA ALA A 312 -24.01 -27.76 -16.56
C ALA A 312 -23.05 -28.72 -15.84
N LYS A 313 -21.76 -28.68 -16.15
CA LYS A 313 -20.73 -29.48 -15.46
C LYS A 313 -20.63 -29.12 -13.98
N ALA A 314 -20.62 -27.82 -13.65
CA ALA A 314 -20.60 -27.36 -12.26
C ALA A 314 -21.85 -27.82 -11.47
N ALA A 315 -23.03 -27.77 -12.11
CA ALA A 315 -24.28 -28.25 -11.51
C ALA A 315 -24.27 -29.77 -11.29
N ALA A 316 -23.78 -30.53 -12.28
CA ALA A 316 -23.62 -31.98 -12.15
C ALA A 316 -22.68 -32.33 -10.99
N VAL A 317 -21.50 -31.70 -10.91
CA VAL A 317 -20.53 -31.95 -9.82
C VAL A 317 -21.13 -31.59 -8.45
N SER A 318 -21.82 -30.45 -8.36
CA SER A 318 -22.41 -29.98 -7.10
C SER A 318 -23.55 -30.87 -6.61
N THR A 319 -24.25 -31.56 -7.51
CA THR A 319 -25.37 -32.45 -7.18
C THR A 319 -24.95 -33.90 -6.99
N SER A 320 -23.90 -34.37 -7.68
CA SER A 320 -23.49 -35.77 -7.69
C SER A 320 -22.43 -36.11 -6.64
N ARG A 321 -21.54 -35.17 -6.27
CA ARG A 321 -20.35 -35.45 -5.45
C ARG A 321 -20.34 -34.67 -4.14
N ILE A 322 -19.95 -35.34 -3.05
CA ILE A 322 -19.65 -34.69 -1.78
C ILE A 322 -18.24 -34.08 -1.85
N LEU A 323 -18.16 -32.77 -1.67
CA LEU A 323 -16.90 -32.02 -1.79
C LEU A 323 -16.05 -32.10 -0.52
N THR A 324 -14.76 -32.38 -0.70
CA THR A 324 -13.77 -32.38 0.38
C THR A 324 -13.10 -31.02 0.55
N GLN A 325 -12.35 -30.83 1.64
CA GLN A 325 -11.64 -29.57 1.90
C GLN A 325 -10.60 -29.24 0.82
N ASP A 326 -10.00 -30.26 0.19
CA ASP A 326 -9.04 -30.06 -0.90
C ASP A 326 -9.74 -29.68 -2.21
N ASP A 327 -10.94 -30.19 -2.44
CA ASP A 327 -11.80 -29.76 -3.56
C ASP A 327 -12.17 -28.27 -3.42
N PHE A 328 -12.51 -27.81 -2.20
CA PHE A 328 -12.76 -26.39 -1.95
C PHE A 328 -11.51 -25.51 -2.17
N LYS A 329 -10.31 -26.02 -1.88
CA LYS A 329 -9.07 -25.31 -2.19
C LYS A 329 -8.87 -25.19 -3.70
N LYS A 330 -9.11 -26.26 -4.46
CA LYS A 330 -9.04 -26.26 -5.93
C LYS A 330 -10.05 -25.29 -6.54
N ILE A 331 -11.30 -25.31 -6.08
CA ILE A 331 -12.34 -24.35 -6.49
C ILE A 331 -11.91 -22.91 -6.22
N ARG A 332 -11.39 -22.61 -5.02
CA ARG A 332 -10.90 -21.27 -4.70
C ARG A 332 -9.74 -20.85 -5.59
N LEU A 333 -8.77 -21.73 -5.83
CA LEU A 333 -7.64 -21.44 -6.72
C LEU A 333 -8.11 -21.12 -8.14
N ALA A 334 -9.11 -21.86 -8.65
CA ALA A 334 -9.71 -21.61 -9.95
C ALA A 334 -10.50 -20.29 -10.01
N GLN A 335 -11.23 -19.93 -8.96
CA GLN A 335 -11.90 -18.62 -8.89
C GLN A 335 -10.88 -17.48 -8.88
N MET A 336 -9.81 -17.60 -8.09
CA MET A 336 -8.73 -16.62 -8.03
C MET A 336 -8.01 -16.48 -9.38
N SER A 337 -7.78 -17.59 -10.09
CA SER A 337 -7.15 -17.54 -11.42
C SER A 337 -8.05 -16.85 -12.44
N ARG A 338 -9.37 -17.06 -12.40
CA ARG A 338 -10.36 -16.34 -13.24
C ARG A 338 -10.45 -14.84 -12.96
N GLU A 339 -10.04 -14.38 -11.79
CA GLU A 339 -9.95 -12.94 -11.47
C GLU A 339 -8.60 -12.32 -11.87
N VAL A 340 -7.51 -13.08 -11.79
CA VAL A 340 -6.14 -12.58 -11.96
C VAL A 340 -5.61 -12.74 -13.38
N ASN A 341 -6.07 -13.75 -14.15
CA ASN A 341 -5.55 -14.09 -15.49
C ASN A 341 -6.01 -13.13 -16.59
N SER A 342 -5.73 -11.84 -16.40
CA SER A 342 -5.60 -10.88 -17.50
C SER A 342 -4.23 -11.10 -18.15
N ALA A 343 -4.20 -11.61 -19.40
CA ALA A 343 -3.01 -11.97 -20.19
C ALA A 343 -1.67 -11.36 -19.72
N PRO A 344 -0.61 -12.17 -19.49
CA PRO A 344 0.62 -11.76 -18.82
C PRO A 344 1.25 -10.56 -19.52
N GLY A 345 1.12 -9.38 -18.91
CA GLY A 345 1.88 -8.21 -19.31
C GLY A 345 3.24 -8.25 -18.64
N LYS A 346 4.32 -7.89 -19.36
CA LYS A 346 5.72 -7.78 -18.89
C LYS A 346 5.96 -6.83 -17.69
N SER A 347 4.92 -6.36 -16.99
CA SER A 347 4.99 -5.29 -15.98
C SER A 347 4.38 -5.63 -14.62
N GLN A 348 4.17 -6.91 -14.30
CA GLN A 348 3.75 -7.34 -12.95
C GLN A 348 4.91 -7.29 -11.93
N LYS A 349 5.72 -6.21 -11.96
CA LYS A 349 6.81 -5.96 -11.01
C LYS A 349 6.37 -5.18 -9.77
N ARG A 350 5.10 -4.78 -9.69
CA ARG A 350 4.52 -4.26 -8.45
C ARG A 350 3.64 -5.35 -7.89
N LYS A 351 4.08 -5.92 -6.77
CA LYS A 351 3.20 -6.70 -5.89
C LYS A 351 1.94 -5.86 -5.72
N ASN A 352 0.79 -6.40 -6.12
CA ASN A 352 -0.48 -5.83 -5.70
C ASN A 352 -0.33 -5.83 -4.18
N GLU A 353 -0.23 -4.64 -3.55
CA GLU A 353 -0.26 -4.60 -2.08
C GLU A 353 -1.58 -5.27 -1.75
N ASP A 354 -1.50 -6.47 -1.15
CA ASP A 354 -2.66 -7.24 -0.73
C ASP A 354 -3.63 -6.23 -0.15
N ARG A 355 -4.76 -6.06 -0.83
CA ARG A 355 -5.87 -5.40 -0.18
C ARG A 355 -6.17 -6.36 0.96
N ASP A 356 -6.10 -5.90 2.20
CA ASP A 356 -6.69 -6.57 3.36
C ASP A 356 -8.24 -6.65 3.19
N ASP A 357 -8.74 -6.93 1.99
CA ASP A 357 -10.15 -7.19 1.66
C ASP A 357 -10.57 -8.54 2.27
N ASP A 358 -9.64 -9.49 2.49
CA ASP A 358 -9.90 -10.82 3.05
C ASP A 358 -10.41 -10.80 4.51
N ASN A 359 -10.30 -9.64 5.20
CA ASN A 359 -10.77 -9.47 6.58
C ASN A 359 -11.89 -8.42 6.71
N ARG A 360 -12.54 -8.06 5.59
CA ARG A 360 -13.71 -7.19 5.62
C ARG A 360 -14.91 -7.99 6.14
N GLY A 361 -15.25 -7.76 7.40
CA GLY A 361 -16.53 -8.20 7.94
C GLY A 361 -17.70 -7.56 7.20
N GLU A 362 -18.91 -8.09 7.42
CA GLU A 362 -20.17 -7.58 6.84
C GLU A 362 -20.44 -6.10 7.19
N LEU A 363 -19.91 -5.66 8.33
CA LEU A 363 -20.05 -4.29 8.84
C LEU A 363 -18.95 -3.38 8.28
N LEU A 364 -19.34 -2.26 7.69
CA LEU A 364 -18.40 -1.20 7.36
C LEU A 364 -17.77 -0.60 8.61
N THR A 365 -16.50 -0.25 8.51
CA THR A 365 -15.81 0.49 9.56
C THR A 365 -15.51 1.92 9.10
N LEU A 366 -15.41 2.87 10.03
CA LEU A 366 -15.02 4.26 9.71
C LEU A 366 -13.71 4.34 8.93
N ARG A 367 -12.80 3.38 9.14
CA ARG A 367 -11.51 3.29 8.44
C ARG A 367 -11.66 3.06 6.94
N ASP A 368 -12.73 2.40 6.50
CA ASP A 368 -12.99 2.18 5.07
C ASP A 368 -13.34 3.49 4.35
N ILE A 369 -14.03 4.41 5.05
CA ILE A 369 -14.43 5.72 4.53
C ILE A 369 -13.29 6.74 4.66
N GLU A 370 -12.66 6.81 5.83
CA GLU A 370 -11.57 7.75 6.13
C GLU A 370 -10.21 7.35 5.54
N ARG A 371 -10.15 6.27 4.74
CA ARG A 371 -8.88 5.67 4.30
C ARG A 371 -7.98 6.64 3.53
N LEU A 372 -7.04 7.26 4.23
CA LEU A 372 -5.97 8.07 3.63
C LEU A 372 -4.78 7.17 3.23
N HIS A 373 -4.59 6.96 1.92
CA HIS A 373 -3.51 6.10 1.40
C HIS A 373 -2.09 6.63 1.71
N LYS A 374 -1.91 7.94 1.72
CA LYS A 374 -0.68 8.58 2.18
C LYS A 374 -0.84 8.77 3.69
N LYS A 375 -0.28 7.84 4.46
CA LYS A 375 -0.21 7.98 5.92
C LYS A 375 0.38 9.36 6.24
N PRO A 376 -0.25 10.12 7.16
CA PRO A 376 0.33 11.35 7.68
C PRO A 376 1.77 11.08 8.15
N LYS A 377 2.63 12.11 8.11
CA LYS A 377 3.98 11.96 8.63
C LYS A 377 3.87 11.64 10.12
N ALA A 378 4.34 10.46 10.51
CA ALA A 378 4.38 10.02 11.89
C ALA A 378 5.21 10.99 12.74
N ASP A 379 4.65 11.43 13.86
CA ASP A 379 5.36 12.23 14.86
C ASP A 379 6.62 11.54 15.37
N LYS A 380 7.50 12.32 15.98
CA LYS A 380 8.77 11.79 16.53
C LYS A 380 8.53 10.65 17.52
N GLU A 381 7.48 10.75 18.33
CA GLU A 381 7.11 9.77 19.35
C GLU A 381 6.63 8.45 18.75
N THR A 382 5.72 8.50 17.78
CA THR A 382 5.23 7.29 17.09
C THR A 382 6.36 6.60 16.32
N ARG A 383 7.29 7.36 15.72
CA ARG A 383 8.51 6.81 15.11
C ARG A 383 9.43 6.12 16.13
N LEU A 384 9.59 6.70 17.33
CA LEU A 384 10.40 6.10 18.40
C LEU A 384 9.74 4.82 18.93
N ALA A 385 8.41 4.82 19.09
CA ALA A 385 7.63 3.65 19.50
C ALA A 385 7.77 2.48 18.51
N THR A 386 7.59 2.71 17.20
CA THR A 386 7.82 1.67 16.17
C THR A 386 9.27 1.17 16.18
N ALA A 387 10.24 2.07 16.38
CA ALA A 387 11.65 1.70 16.44
C ALA A 387 12.01 0.89 17.70
N MET A 388 11.32 1.12 18.82
CA MET A 388 11.48 0.35 20.05
C MET A 388 10.79 -1.01 19.96
N ALA A 389 9.60 -1.07 19.37
CA ALA A 389 8.90 -2.32 19.08
C ALA A 389 9.71 -3.23 18.13
N GLY A 390 10.35 -2.68 17.10
CA GLY A 390 11.22 -3.45 16.21
C GLY A 390 12.59 -3.83 16.78
N LYS A 391 12.92 -3.41 18.01
CA LYS A 391 14.21 -3.70 18.68
C LYS A 391 14.17 -4.90 19.61
N THR A 392 13.00 -5.34 20.06
CA THR A 392 12.87 -6.38 21.10
C THR A 392 13.43 -7.72 20.65
N ASP A 393 13.35 -8.05 19.36
CA ASP A 393 13.69 -9.40 18.87
C ASP A 393 15.12 -9.52 18.33
N ARG A 394 15.91 -8.44 18.36
CA ARG A 394 17.25 -8.44 17.74
C ARG A 394 18.32 -9.17 18.55
N LYS A 395 18.04 -9.61 19.78
CA LYS A 395 18.99 -10.40 20.58
C LYS A 395 19.08 -11.85 20.12
N GLU A 396 18.01 -12.41 19.54
CA GLU A 396 17.93 -13.82 19.17
C GLU A 396 18.49 -14.09 17.77
N PHE A 397 18.40 -13.12 16.86
CA PHE A 397 18.89 -13.25 15.47
C PHE A 397 20.32 -12.75 15.24
N VAL A 398 21.05 -12.31 16.28
CA VAL A 398 22.48 -11.99 16.13
C VAL A 398 23.27 -13.28 16.19
N LYS A 399 23.75 -13.74 15.03
CA LYS A 399 24.68 -14.87 14.91
C LYS A 399 25.81 -14.75 15.94
N LYS A 400 25.77 -15.57 16.99
CA LYS A 400 26.78 -15.59 18.06
C LYS A 400 28.15 -15.83 17.43
N LYS A 401 29.08 -14.89 17.61
CA LYS A 401 30.44 -15.03 17.09
C LYS A 401 31.19 -16.02 17.97
N THR A 402 31.49 -17.20 17.45
CA THR A 402 32.41 -18.16 18.08
C THR A 402 33.80 -17.53 18.11
N LYS A 403 34.19 -17.00 19.27
CA LYS A 403 35.59 -16.63 19.55
C LYS A 403 36.28 -17.84 20.17
N LEU A 404 37.56 -18.02 19.87
CA LEU A 404 38.36 -19.10 20.49
C LEU A 404 38.47 -18.91 22.01
N ASN A 405 38.57 -17.65 22.48
CA ASN A 405 38.54 -17.27 23.90
C ASN A 405 37.82 -15.92 24.11
N PRO A 406 37.29 -15.62 25.32
CA PRO A 406 36.57 -14.38 25.62
C PRO A 406 37.37 -13.10 25.33
N TYR A 407 38.69 -13.12 25.58
CA TYR A 407 39.61 -12.00 25.39
C TYR A 407 40.23 -11.94 23.97
N ALA A 408 39.88 -12.86 23.07
CA ALA A 408 40.44 -12.87 21.72
C ALA A 408 39.82 -11.76 20.84
N SER A 409 40.69 -11.01 20.15
CA SER A 409 40.29 -10.09 19.10
C SER A 409 40.04 -10.82 17.78
N SER A 410 39.13 -10.32 16.95
CA SER A 410 38.84 -10.92 15.63
C SER A 410 40.03 -10.72 14.69
N THR A 411 40.42 -11.76 13.96
CA THR A 411 41.52 -11.67 12.99
C THR A 411 41.15 -10.84 11.76
N ASN A 412 42.13 -10.22 11.09
CA ASN A 412 41.87 -9.50 9.82
C ASN A 412 41.27 -10.41 8.73
N LYS A 413 41.47 -11.72 8.83
CA LYS A 413 40.88 -12.72 7.93
C LYS A 413 39.39 -12.93 8.18
N GLU A 414 38.94 -12.93 9.44
CA GLU A 414 37.51 -12.95 9.81
C GLU A 414 36.81 -11.65 9.46
N LYS A 415 37.43 -10.50 9.77
CA LYS A 415 36.91 -9.17 9.37
C LYS A 415 36.69 -9.06 7.87
N LYS A 416 37.48 -9.77 7.06
CA LYS A 416 37.34 -9.80 5.60
C LYS A 416 36.09 -10.54 5.14
N LYS A 417 35.68 -11.62 5.83
CA LYS A 417 34.45 -12.38 5.51
C LYS A 417 33.16 -11.62 5.85
N ASN A 418 33.23 -10.67 6.78
CA ASN A 418 32.09 -9.85 7.20
C ASN A 418 31.95 -8.52 6.42
N LYS A 419 32.77 -8.28 5.39
CA LYS A 419 32.55 -7.13 4.51
C LYS A 419 31.37 -7.42 3.60
N ASN A 420 30.51 -6.41 3.40
CA ASN A 420 29.35 -6.53 2.53
C ASN A 420 29.75 -7.05 1.14
N PHE A 421 28.95 -7.94 0.56
CA PHE A 421 29.28 -8.67 -0.66
C PHE A 421 29.70 -7.74 -1.81
N MET A 422 28.95 -6.65 -2.02
CA MET A 422 29.26 -5.62 -3.02
C MET A 422 30.66 -5.01 -2.85
N MET A 423 31.13 -4.82 -1.60
CA MET A 423 32.47 -4.32 -1.34
C MET A 423 33.56 -5.39 -1.53
N MET A 424 33.25 -6.66 -1.24
CA MET A 424 34.18 -7.76 -1.51
C MET A 424 34.35 -8.01 -3.00
N MET A 425 33.26 -7.97 -3.77
CA MET A 425 33.24 -8.20 -5.21
C MET A 425 34.15 -7.21 -5.95
N HIS A 426 34.12 -5.94 -5.57
CA HIS A 426 34.97 -4.91 -6.18
C HIS A 426 36.38 -4.83 -5.59
N SER A 427 36.70 -5.62 -4.56
CA SER A 427 38.04 -5.63 -3.97
C SER A 427 39.08 -6.12 -4.98
N LYS A 428 40.13 -5.31 -5.22
CA LYS A 428 41.26 -5.67 -6.10
C LYS A 428 41.81 -7.06 -5.78
N ASN A 429 41.92 -7.40 -4.49
CA ASN A 429 42.44 -8.69 -4.01
C ASN A 429 41.56 -9.91 -4.34
N VAL A 430 40.29 -9.72 -4.68
CA VAL A 430 39.39 -10.80 -5.12
C VAL A 430 39.45 -10.91 -6.64
N ARG A 431 39.33 -9.77 -7.34
CA ARG A 431 39.40 -9.70 -8.81
C ARG A 431 40.73 -10.21 -9.38
N THR A 432 41.84 -9.96 -8.71
CA THR A 432 43.17 -10.38 -9.19
C THR A 432 43.48 -11.85 -8.95
N LYS A 433 42.71 -12.58 -8.13
CA LYS A 433 42.97 -14.00 -7.87
C LYS A 433 42.78 -14.87 -9.11
N LYS A 434 41.80 -14.56 -9.95
CA LYS A 434 41.55 -15.27 -11.23
C LYS A 434 42.69 -15.02 -12.23
N LYS A 435 43.42 -13.89 -12.09
CA LYS A 435 44.52 -13.46 -12.97
C LYS A 435 45.93 -13.86 -12.47
N ARG A 436 46.06 -14.67 -11.42
CA ARG A 436 47.38 -15.10 -10.90
C ARG A 436 47.99 -16.19 -11.76
N SER A 437 49.28 -16.08 -12.07
CA SER A 437 50.03 -17.12 -12.75
C SER A 437 50.08 -18.40 -11.91
N PHE A 438 50.30 -19.55 -12.56
CA PHE A 438 50.41 -20.83 -11.86
C PHE A 438 51.60 -20.83 -10.87
N ARG A 439 52.72 -20.21 -11.24
CA ARG A 439 53.92 -20.05 -10.39
C ARG A 439 53.62 -19.24 -9.12
N ASP A 440 52.84 -18.16 -9.23
CA ASP A 440 52.44 -17.36 -8.06
C ASP A 440 51.51 -18.15 -7.11
N LYS A 441 50.66 -19.00 -7.67
CA LYS A 441 49.80 -19.90 -6.88
C LYS A 441 50.64 -20.91 -6.10
N GLN A 442 51.66 -21.51 -6.72
CA GLN A 442 52.58 -22.45 -6.08
C GLN A 442 53.39 -21.80 -4.94
N LEU A 443 53.95 -20.60 -5.17
CA LEU A 443 54.70 -19.86 -4.15
C LEU A 443 53.81 -19.50 -2.95
N ALA A 444 52.60 -18.99 -3.21
CA ALA A 444 51.64 -18.66 -2.15
C ALA A 444 51.19 -19.90 -1.35
N LEU A 445 51.04 -21.06 -2.00
CA LEU A 445 50.74 -22.34 -1.35
C LEU A 445 51.90 -22.77 -0.44
N LYS A 446 53.14 -22.72 -0.95
CA LYS A 446 54.35 -23.07 -0.19
C LYS A 446 54.51 -22.19 1.06
N GLU A 447 54.33 -20.88 0.92
CA GLU A 447 54.34 -19.95 2.06
C GLU A 447 53.23 -20.24 3.08
N ALA A 448 52.03 -20.57 2.62
CA ALA A 448 50.91 -20.91 3.49
C ALA A 448 51.18 -22.19 4.30
N LEU A 449 51.78 -23.21 3.67
CA LEU A 449 52.18 -24.45 4.34
C LEU A 449 53.30 -24.21 5.36
N LEU A 450 54.31 -23.38 5.02
CA LEU A 450 55.36 -22.98 5.96
C LEU A 450 54.81 -22.22 7.17
N LYS A 451 53.85 -21.31 6.96
CA LYS A 451 53.16 -20.61 8.06
C LYS A 451 52.36 -21.56 8.94
N LYS A 452 51.64 -22.53 8.36
CA LYS A 452 50.95 -23.58 9.13
C LYS A 452 51.92 -24.42 9.96
N LYS A 453 53.06 -24.82 9.38
CA LYS A 453 54.09 -25.59 10.09
C LYS A 453 54.68 -24.81 11.28
N LYS A 454 54.82 -23.48 11.16
CA LYS A 454 55.26 -22.59 12.26
C LYS A 454 54.21 -22.36 13.36
N LEU A 455 52.93 -22.64 13.09
CA LEU A 455 51.84 -22.51 14.06
C LEU A 455 51.53 -23.85 14.77
N LEU A 456 52.03 -24.97 14.24
CA LEU A 456 51.89 -26.31 14.79
C LEU A 456 53.10 -26.74 15.65
N LYS A 457 54.20 -25.99 15.59
CA LYS A 457 55.21 -25.92 16.65
C LYS A 457 54.86 -24.74 17.54
#